data_AF-A0A7X6NWH2-F1
#
_entry.id   AF-A0A7X6NWH2-F1
#
_cell.length_a   1.000
_cell.length_b   1.000
_cell.length_c   1.000
_cell.angle_alpha   90.00
_cell.angle_beta   90.00
_cell.angle_gamma   90.00
#
_symmetry.space_group_name_H-M   'P 1'
#
loop_
_entity.id
_entity.type
_entity.pdbx_description
1 polymer ?
#
loop_
_entity_poly.entity_id
_entity_poly.type
_entity_poly.pdbx_seq_one_letter_code
_entity_poly.pdbx_strand_id
1 'polypeptide(L)'
;MNKTDKIKIIISTLIFAILIFYVGINTEGVTEPKDAYFVYLDGQKIGVIEEKQELLDKINKEQETIKRKYRVDQVYPASGLEIVKSTTFDKNFSKIDDIYSKINNFSIKGYVVTINKVSIETEEEKETLKKEYLYILDKDHFDESMQKLITAFIPEETYADYLNETQK
;
A
#
# COMPACT_ATOMS: atom_id res chain seq x y z
N MET A 1 28.18 71.12 13.82
CA MET A 1 26.92 70.56 13.31
C MET A 1 25.76 71.27 13.99
N ASN A 2 24.97 72.01 13.22
CA ASN A 2 23.96 72.90 13.78
C ASN A 2 22.74 72.08 14.24
N LYS A 3 21.90 72.65 15.11
CA LYS A 3 20.70 71.95 15.64
C LYS A 3 19.83 71.38 14.50
N THR A 4 19.71 72.12 13.41
CA THR A 4 18.99 71.73 12.20
C THR A 4 19.59 70.50 11.50
N ASP A 5 20.91 70.36 11.48
CA ASP A 5 21.60 69.20 10.87
C ASP A 5 21.42 67.95 11.73
N LYS A 6 21.47 68.10 13.06
CA LYS A 6 21.18 67.01 14.01
C LYS A 6 19.75 66.50 13.85
N ILE A 7 18.78 67.42 13.70
CA ILE A 7 17.36 67.07 13.50
C ILE A 7 17.17 66.31 12.18
N LYS A 8 17.79 66.76 11.08
CA LYS A 8 17.70 66.07 9.78
C LYS A 8 18.26 64.64 9.82
N ILE A 9 19.39 64.45 10.50
CA ILE A 9 20.01 63.11 10.67
C ILE A 9 19.09 62.19 11.47
N ILE A 10 18.50 62.69 12.57
CA ILE A 10 17.57 61.91 13.39
C ILE A 10 16.34 61.48 12.56
N ILE A 11 15.75 62.41 11.81
CA ILE A 11 14.59 62.11 10.94
C ILE A 11 14.96 61.09 9.86
N SER A 12 16.10 61.27 9.20
CA SER A 12 16.59 60.34 8.18
C SER A 12 16.81 58.94 8.75
N THR A 13 17.36 58.84 9.96
CA THR A 13 17.61 57.56 10.64
C THR A 13 16.31 56.85 11.01
N LEU A 14 15.31 57.62 11.48
CA LEU A 14 13.99 57.10 11.83
C LEU A 14 13.25 56.55 10.61
N ILE A 15 13.30 57.27 9.48
CA ILE A 15 12.71 56.80 8.21
C ILE A 15 13.38 55.51 7.74
N PHE A 16 14.71 55.42 7.85
CA PHE A 16 15.46 54.22 7.48
C PHE A 16 15.09 53.02 8.37
N ALA A 17 14.92 53.23 9.67
CA ALA A 17 14.48 52.19 10.59
C ALA A 17 13.07 51.67 10.25
N ILE A 18 12.15 52.56 9.87
CA ILE A 18 10.78 52.19 9.45
C ILE A 18 10.82 51.38 8.14
N LEU A 19 11.68 51.75 7.18
CA LEU A 19 11.85 51.01 5.93
C LEU A 19 12.40 49.60 6.17
N ILE A 20 13.42 49.45 7.03
CA ILE A 20 13.97 48.13 7.39
C ILE A 20 12.90 47.28 8.08
N PHE A 21 12.09 47.87 8.96
CA PHE A 21 11.00 47.18 9.64
C PHE A 21 9.90 46.73 8.66
N TYR A 22 9.50 47.60 7.71
CA TYR A 22 8.51 47.27 6.69
C TYR A 22 8.96 46.13 5.77
N VAL A 23 10.25 46.08 5.40
CA VAL A 23 10.82 44.97 4.63
C VAL A 23 10.86 43.68 5.46
N GLY A 24 11.18 43.77 6.75
CA GLY A 24 11.30 42.61 7.65
C GLY A 24 9.98 41.94 8.05
N ILE A 25 8.83 42.61 7.93
CA ILE A 25 7.51 42.05 8.28
C ILE A 25 6.95 41.15 7.16
N ASN A 26 7.49 41.19 5.95
CA ASN A 26 7.06 40.30 4.86
C ASN A 26 7.66 38.90 5.02
N THR A 27 7.29 38.20 6.09
CA THR A 27 7.37 36.75 6.12
C THR A 27 6.10 36.23 5.45
N GLU A 28 6.11 36.10 4.12
CA GLU A 28 5.12 35.25 3.47
C GLU A 28 5.14 33.90 4.20
N GLY A 29 3.97 33.50 4.70
CA GLY A 29 3.84 32.49 5.75
C GLY A 29 4.66 31.24 5.44
N VAL A 30 5.62 30.94 6.31
CA VAL A 30 6.40 29.70 6.26
C VAL A 30 5.41 28.55 6.23
N THR A 31 5.22 27.93 5.06
CA THR A 31 4.36 26.77 4.95
C THR A 31 5.10 25.60 5.58
N GLU A 32 4.55 25.04 6.65
CA GLU A 32 5.07 23.79 7.19
C GLU A 32 4.85 22.67 6.18
N PRO A 33 5.82 21.75 6.01
CA PRO A 33 5.65 20.60 5.15
C PRO A 33 4.56 19.71 5.74
N LYS A 34 3.65 19.23 4.88
CA LYS A 34 2.57 18.31 5.26
C LYS A 34 2.89 16.90 4.83
N ASP A 35 2.37 15.93 5.57
CA ASP A 35 2.35 14.53 5.15
C ASP A 35 1.54 14.40 3.84
N ALA A 36 2.04 13.56 2.94
CA ALA A 36 1.41 13.24 1.68
C ALA A 36 1.71 11.80 1.29
N TYR A 37 0.90 11.23 0.41
CA TYR A 37 1.10 9.88 -0.10
C TYR A 37 1.18 9.90 -1.61
N PHE A 38 2.31 9.46 -2.16
CA PHE A 38 2.47 9.27 -3.59
C PHE A 38 1.90 7.93 -3.99
N VAL A 39 0.99 7.94 -4.95
CA VAL A 39 0.33 6.73 -5.45
C VAL A 39 0.94 6.36 -6.78
N TYR A 40 1.45 5.13 -6.86
CA TYR A 40 2.01 4.55 -8.06
C TYR A 40 1.17 3.35 -8.49
N LEU A 41 0.98 3.21 -9.81
CA LEU A 41 0.39 2.04 -10.42
C LEU A 41 1.39 1.49 -11.44
N ASP A 42 1.83 0.25 -11.23
CA ASP A 42 2.83 -0.44 -12.05
C ASP A 42 4.11 0.41 -12.26
N GLY A 43 4.56 1.05 -11.18
CA GLY A 43 5.74 1.94 -11.17
C GLY A 43 5.50 3.36 -11.69
N GLN A 44 4.30 3.69 -12.21
CA GLN A 44 3.99 5.03 -12.71
C GLN A 44 3.24 5.86 -11.66
N LYS A 45 3.72 7.07 -11.37
CA LYS A 45 3.04 7.98 -10.43
C LYS A 45 1.70 8.45 -11.04
N ILE A 46 0.59 8.07 -10.41
CA ILE A 46 -0.76 8.43 -10.87
C ILE A 46 -1.37 9.60 -10.09
N GLY A 47 -0.79 9.97 -8.95
CA GLY A 47 -1.07 11.21 -8.24
C GLY A 47 -0.54 11.26 -6.80
N VAL A 48 -1.05 12.22 -6.04
CA VAL A 48 -0.67 12.48 -4.64
C VAL A 48 -1.95 12.66 -3.82
N ILE A 49 -2.08 11.97 -2.70
CA ILE A 49 -3.27 12.02 -1.84
C ILE A 49 -2.90 12.43 -0.42
N GLU A 50 -3.85 12.99 0.32
CA GLU A 50 -3.65 13.38 1.71
C GLU A 50 -3.66 12.18 2.64
N GLU A 51 -4.60 11.25 2.42
CA GLU A 51 -4.84 10.12 3.33
C GLU A 51 -4.84 8.79 2.60
N LYS A 52 -3.93 7.89 2.98
CA LYS A 52 -3.85 6.53 2.43
C LYS A 52 -5.16 5.75 2.65
N GLN A 53 -5.77 5.88 3.82
CA GLN A 53 -6.94 5.08 4.19
C GLN A 53 -8.16 5.43 3.32
N GLU A 54 -8.30 6.70 2.91
CA GLU A 54 -9.42 7.14 2.08
C GLU A 54 -9.45 6.41 0.72
N LEU A 55 -8.28 6.22 0.09
CA LEU A 55 -8.18 5.45 -1.16
C LEU A 55 -8.49 3.96 -0.92
N LEU A 56 -8.00 3.37 0.18
CA LEU A 56 -8.25 1.96 0.50
C LEU A 56 -9.73 1.70 0.80
N ASP A 57 -10.39 2.60 1.52
CA ASP A 57 -11.81 2.52 1.83
C ASP A 57 -12.66 2.70 0.56
N LYS A 58 -12.27 3.62 -0.33
CA LYS A 58 -12.90 3.78 -1.64
C LYS A 58 -12.81 2.50 -2.46
N ILE A 59 -11.63 1.88 -2.55
CA ILE A 59 -11.44 0.59 -3.24
C ILE A 59 -12.37 -0.47 -2.63
N ASN A 60 -12.40 -0.60 -1.30
CA ASN A 60 -13.23 -1.60 -0.65
C ASN A 60 -14.74 -1.36 -0.85
N LYS A 61 -15.17 -0.10 -0.82
CA LYS A 61 -16.58 0.30 -0.95
C LYS A 61 -17.12 0.09 -2.36
N GLU A 62 -16.34 0.39 -3.38
CA GLU A 62 -16.81 0.29 -4.77
C GLU A 62 -16.84 -1.17 -5.28
N GLN A 63 -16.10 -2.07 -4.64
CA GLN A 63 -15.95 -3.46 -5.07
C GLN A 63 -16.95 -4.44 -4.43
N GLU A 64 -18.21 -4.02 -4.25
CA GLU A 64 -19.29 -4.84 -3.67
C GLU A 64 -19.56 -6.14 -4.45
N THR A 65 -19.40 -6.12 -5.78
CA THR A 65 -19.61 -7.29 -6.62
C THR A 65 -18.57 -8.38 -6.32
N ILE A 66 -17.31 -8.01 -6.10
CA ILE A 66 -16.24 -8.95 -5.72
C ILE A 66 -16.53 -9.53 -4.33
N LYS A 67 -16.89 -8.68 -3.36
CA LYS A 67 -17.24 -9.09 -2.00
C LYS A 67 -18.35 -10.13 -1.96
N ARG A 68 -19.45 -9.88 -2.68
CA ARG A 68 -20.57 -10.84 -2.77
C ARG A 68 -20.18 -12.14 -3.49
N LYS A 69 -19.45 -12.05 -4.60
CA LYS A 69 -19.06 -13.22 -5.40
C LYS A 69 -18.19 -14.19 -4.60
N TYR A 70 -17.20 -13.66 -3.89
CA TYR A 70 -16.23 -14.46 -3.15
C TYR A 70 -16.52 -14.57 -1.65
N ARG A 71 -17.62 -13.95 -1.17
CA ARG A 71 -18.03 -13.91 0.24
C ARG A 71 -16.92 -13.42 1.17
N VAL A 72 -16.28 -12.31 0.79
CA VAL A 72 -15.22 -11.66 1.58
C VAL A 72 -15.67 -10.28 2.04
N ASP A 73 -15.18 -9.85 3.20
CA ASP A 73 -15.53 -8.55 3.78
C ASP A 73 -14.74 -7.38 3.17
N GLN A 74 -13.55 -7.69 2.62
CA GLN A 74 -12.61 -6.67 2.17
C GLN A 74 -11.97 -6.99 0.83
N VAL A 75 -11.90 -5.97 -0.02
CA VAL A 75 -11.15 -5.96 -1.28
C VAL A 75 -9.96 -5.02 -1.13
N TYR A 76 -8.84 -5.42 -1.71
CA TYR A 76 -7.56 -4.75 -1.63
C TYR A 76 -7.10 -4.34 -3.04
N PRO A 77 -6.19 -3.36 -3.15
CA PRO A 77 -5.51 -3.14 -4.40
C PRO A 77 -4.68 -4.37 -4.82
N ALA A 78 -4.46 -4.53 -6.13
CA ALA A 78 -3.53 -5.53 -6.65
C ALA A 78 -2.06 -5.13 -6.36
N SER A 79 -1.13 -6.07 -6.56
CA SER A 79 0.31 -5.90 -6.29
C SER A 79 0.97 -4.73 -7.03
N GLY A 80 0.37 -4.23 -8.11
CA GLY A 80 0.87 -3.09 -8.87
C GLY A 80 0.62 -1.72 -8.22
N LEU A 81 -0.23 -1.61 -7.19
CA LEU A 81 -0.50 -0.33 -6.53
C LEU A 81 0.43 -0.14 -5.33
N GLU A 82 1.23 0.92 -5.35
CA GLU A 82 2.08 1.32 -4.24
C GLU A 82 1.67 2.69 -3.70
N ILE A 83 1.59 2.81 -2.38
CA ILE A 83 1.25 4.06 -1.68
C ILE A 83 2.39 4.40 -0.74
N VAL A 84 3.22 5.38 -1.12
CA VAL A 84 4.47 5.74 -0.45
C VAL A 84 4.27 7.03 0.33
N LYS A 85 4.53 7.00 1.65
CA LYS A 85 4.48 8.19 2.51
C LYS A 85 5.63 9.13 2.14
N SER A 86 5.32 10.42 2.08
CA SER A 86 6.24 11.52 1.77
C SER A 86 5.83 12.76 2.55
N THR A 87 6.64 13.82 2.47
CA THR A 87 6.32 15.15 3.00
C THR A 87 6.47 16.19 1.91
N THR A 88 5.53 17.11 1.78
CA THR A 88 5.51 18.10 0.71
C THR A 88 5.07 19.47 1.21
N PHE A 89 5.61 20.53 0.60
CA PHE A 89 5.12 21.90 0.76
C PHE A 89 3.98 22.22 -0.22
N ASP A 90 3.79 21.38 -1.23
CA ASP A 90 2.72 21.50 -2.21
C ASP A 90 1.36 21.16 -1.58
N LYS A 91 0.34 21.93 -1.93
CA LYS A 91 -1.06 21.72 -1.48
C LYS A 91 -1.91 21.07 -2.57
N ASN A 92 -1.34 20.76 -3.73
CA ASN A 92 -2.05 20.18 -4.86
C ASN A 92 -2.21 18.66 -4.68
N PHE A 93 -3.24 18.27 -3.94
CA PHE A 93 -3.65 16.87 -3.81
C PHE A 93 -4.62 16.50 -4.93
N SER A 94 -4.46 15.26 -5.41
CA SER A 94 -5.36 14.63 -6.37
C SER A 94 -6.64 14.18 -5.67
N LYS A 95 -7.77 14.26 -6.37
CA LYS A 95 -9.03 13.72 -5.82
C LYS A 95 -8.96 12.19 -5.78
N ILE A 96 -9.50 11.60 -4.72
CA ILE A 96 -9.53 10.14 -4.57
C ILE A 96 -10.24 9.45 -5.74
N ASP A 97 -11.35 10.02 -6.24
CA ASP A 97 -12.07 9.47 -7.38
C ASP A 97 -11.22 9.43 -8.67
N ASP A 98 -10.40 10.46 -8.91
CA ASP A 98 -9.52 10.52 -10.08
C ASP A 98 -8.43 9.43 -10.01
N ILE A 99 -7.89 9.18 -8.81
CA ILE A 99 -6.92 8.10 -8.58
C ILE A 99 -7.59 6.74 -8.73
N TYR A 100 -8.74 6.55 -8.08
CA TYR A 100 -9.50 5.30 -8.11
C TYR A 100 -9.86 4.89 -9.54
N SER A 101 -10.26 5.85 -10.39
CA SER A 101 -10.63 5.58 -11.79
C SER A 101 -9.50 4.98 -12.64
N LYS A 102 -8.24 5.16 -12.24
CA LYS A 102 -7.06 4.62 -12.93
C LYS A 102 -6.73 3.19 -12.49
N ILE A 103 -7.32 2.70 -11.41
CA ILE A 103 -7.07 1.36 -10.85
C ILE A 103 -8.03 0.37 -11.51
N ASN A 104 -7.46 -0.65 -12.17
CA ASN A 104 -8.22 -1.65 -12.93
C ASN A 104 -8.19 -3.06 -12.33
N ASN A 105 -7.25 -3.33 -11.41
CA ASN A 105 -7.02 -4.65 -10.84
C ASN A 105 -7.14 -4.61 -9.31
N PHE A 106 -7.81 -5.63 -8.76
CA PHE A 106 -8.08 -5.75 -7.33
C PHE A 106 -7.71 -7.16 -6.84
N SER A 107 -7.42 -7.27 -5.56
CA SER A 107 -7.08 -8.52 -4.90
C SER A 107 -7.98 -8.78 -3.68
N ILE A 108 -8.09 -10.05 -3.30
CA ILE A 108 -8.74 -10.49 -2.07
C ILE A 108 -7.74 -11.34 -1.29
N LYS A 109 -7.85 -11.33 0.04
CA LYS A 109 -7.02 -12.19 0.89
C LYS A 109 -7.45 -13.65 0.76
N GLY A 110 -6.47 -14.55 0.74
CA GLY A 110 -6.67 -15.98 0.66
C GLY A 110 -5.37 -16.73 0.95
N TYR A 111 -5.37 -18.02 0.69
CA TYR A 111 -4.23 -18.91 0.89
C TYR A 111 -3.72 -19.43 -0.46
N VAL A 112 -2.42 -19.71 -0.51
CA VAL A 112 -1.77 -20.33 -1.67
C VAL A 112 -1.26 -21.69 -1.26
N VAL A 113 -1.85 -22.75 -1.83
CA VAL A 113 -1.33 -24.11 -1.69
C VAL A 113 -0.27 -24.31 -2.77
N THR A 114 0.93 -24.67 -2.34
CA THR A 114 2.05 -24.97 -3.26
C THR A 114 2.18 -26.48 -3.39
N ILE A 115 2.05 -26.97 -4.63
CA ILE A 115 2.19 -28.38 -4.97
C ILE A 115 3.57 -28.55 -5.61
N ASN A 116 4.45 -29.32 -4.97
CA ASN A 116 5.75 -29.66 -5.54
C ASN A 116 5.63 -30.95 -6.34
N LYS A 117 5.92 -30.89 -7.63
CA LYS A 117 5.95 -32.04 -8.53
C LYS A 117 7.39 -32.34 -8.90
N VAL A 118 7.82 -33.58 -8.69
CA VAL A 118 9.08 -34.08 -9.24
C VAL A 118 8.83 -34.40 -10.71
N SER A 119 9.48 -33.67 -11.63
CA SER A 119 9.54 -34.04 -13.04
C SER A 119 10.89 -34.67 -13.36
N ILE A 120 10.84 -35.82 -14.05
CA ILE A 120 12.01 -36.46 -14.64
C ILE A 120 12.04 -36.04 -16.10
N GLU A 121 13.02 -35.20 -16.47
CA GLU A 121 13.29 -34.89 -17.87
C GLU A 121 14.28 -35.92 -18.42
N THR A 122 13.85 -36.70 -19.42
CA THR A 122 14.69 -37.73 -20.05
C THR A 122 15.80 -37.10 -20.87
N GLU A 123 17.02 -37.15 -20.33
CA GLU A 123 18.23 -37.73 -20.94
C GLU A 123 19.42 -37.68 -19.94
N GLU A 124 19.34 -36.91 -18.84
CA GLU A 124 20.42 -36.76 -17.84
C GLU A 124 19.99 -36.95 -16.36
N GLU A 125 18.86 -37.60 -16.05
CA GLU A 125 18.41 -37.86 -14.65
C GLU A 125 18.43 -36.63 -13.72
N LYS A 126 18.22 -35.42 -14.25
CA LYS A 126 18.04 -34.24 -13.39
C LYS A 126 16.59 -34.18 -12.91
N GLU A 127 16.40 -34.51 -11.63
CA GLU A 127 15.17 -34.21 -10.92
C GLU A 127 14.96 -32.70 -10.90
N THR A 128 13.91 -32.22 -11.57
CA THR A 128 13.48 -30.83 -11.48
C THR A 128 12.23 -30.75 -10.62
N LEU A 129 12.27 -29.88 -9.60
CA LEU A 129 11.10 -29.57 -8.78
C LEU A 129 10.27 -28.50 -9.48
N LYS A 130 9.19 -28.91 -10.12
CA LYS A 130 8.19 -27.99 -10.68
C LYS A 130 7.18 -27.64 -9.59
N LYS A 131 6.89 -26.35 -9.42
CA LYS A 131 5.88 -25.85 -8.48
C LYS A 131 4.59 -25.51 -9.22
N GLU A 132 3.47 -25.97 -8.69
CA GLU A 132 2.12 -25.58 -9.10
C GLU A 132 1.43 -24.87 -7.93
N TYR A 133 0.56 -23.90 -8.23
CA TYR A 133 -0.08 -23.06 -7.23
C TYR A 133 -1.60 -23.16 -7.34
N LEU A 134 -2.25 -23.41 -6.21
CA LEU A 134 -3.70 -23.39 -6.07
C LEU A 134 -4.09 -22.28 -5.09
N TYR A 135 -4.94 -21.36 -5.53
CA TYR A 135 -5.43 -20.25 -4.72
C TYR A 135 -6.79 -20.62 -4.10
N ILE A 136 -6.88 -20.54 -2.79
CA ILE A 136 -8.10 -20.89 -2.03
C ILE A 136 -8.49 -19.77 -1.08
N LEU A 137 -9.77 -19.73 -0.70
CA LEU A 137 -10.29 -18.77 0.28
C LEU A 137 -10.51 -19.40 1.66
N ASP A 138 -10.97 -20.65 1.67
CA ASP A 138 -11.30 -21.39 2.88
C ASP A 138 -10.28 -22.51 3.08
N LYS A 139 -9.37 -22.30 4.04
CA LYS A 139 -8.34 -23.28 4.39
C LYS A 139 -8.95 -24.49 5.09
N ASP A 140 -9.92 -24.28 5.97
CA ASP A 140 -10.49 -25.36 6.78
C ASP A 140 -11.28 -26.32 5.90
N HIS A 141 -12.05 -25.80 4.93
CA HIS A 141 -12.77 -26.63 3.97
C HIS A 141 -11.83 -27.40 3.03
N PHE A 142 -10.69 -26.79 2.67
CA PHE A 142 -9.64 -27.47 1.91
C PHE A 142 -8.99 -28.59 2.72
N ASP A 143 -8.60 -28.32 3.97
CA ASP A 143 -7.96 -29.29 4.86
C ASP A 143 -8.90 -30.48 5.14
N GLU A 144 -10.18 -30.21 5.40
CA GLU A 144 -11.20 -31.26 5.58
C GLU A 144 -11.35 -32.12 4.33
N SER A 145 -11.37 -31.49 3.15
CA SER A 145 -11.45 -32.20 1.87
C SER A 145 -10.21 -33.06 1.62
N MET A 146 -9.03 -32.55 1.94
CA MET A 146 -7.76 -33.28 1.82
C MET A 146 -7.71 -34.46 2.80
N GLN A 147 -8.14 -34.27 4.04
CA GLN A 147 -8.24 -35.36 5.02
C GLN A 147 -9.18 -36.45 4.51
N LYS A 148 -10.38 -36.11 4.05
CA LYS A 148 -11.34 -37.07 3.49
C LYS A 148 -10.78 -37.83 2.28
N LEU A 149 -10.05 -37.13 1.41
CA LEU A 149 -9.39 -37.76 0.28
C LEU A 149 -8.35 -38.79 0.72
N ILE A 150 -7.50 -38.44 1.70
CA ILE A 150 -6.46 -39.34 2.22
C ILE A 150 -7.09 -40.54 2.93
N THR A 151 -8.10 -40.30 3.79
CA THR A 151 -8.74 -41.36 4.58
C THR A 151 -9.62 -42.30 3.74
N ALA A 152 -9.93 -41.95 2.49
CA ALA A 152 -10.54 -42.85 1.53
C ALA A 152 -9.61 -43.97 1.05
N PHE A 153 -8.28 -43.79 1.16
CA PHE A 153 -7.27 -44.77 0.75
C PHE A 153 -6.52 -45.40 1.92
N ILE A 154 -6.45 -44.71 3.06
CA ILE A 154 -5.66 -45.10 4.22
C ILE A 154 -6.55 -45.03 5.48
N PRO A 155 -6.50 -46.01 6.41
CA PRO A 155 -7.25 -45.92 7.66
C PRO A 155 -6.95 -44.64 8.46
N GLU A 156 -7.97 -44.09 9.11
CA GLU A 156 -7.85 -42.85 9.89
C GLU A 156 -6.78 -42.94 10.98
N GLU A 157 -6.66 -44.10 11.66
CA GLU A 157 -5.64 -44.34 12.68
C GLU A 157 -4.22 -44.21 12.10
N THR A 158 -3.96 -44.82 10.93
CA THR A 158 -2.67 -44.73 10.26
C THR A 158 -2.34 -43.31 9.84
N TYR A 159 -3.33 -42.55 9.37
CA TYR A 159 -3.12 -41.15 9.04
C TYR A 159 -2.87 -40.28 10.27
N ALA A 160 -3.59 -40.53 11.37
CA ALA A 160 -3.36 -39.87 12.65
C ALA A 160 -1.96 -40.17 13.20
N ASP A 161 -1.49 -41.41 13.08
CA ASP A 161 -0.12 -41.79 13.48
C ASP A 161 0.95 -41.06 12.66
N TYR A 162 0.73 -40.90 11.35
CA TYR A 162 1.61 -40.10 10.50
C TYR A 162 1.66 -38.63 10.94
N LEU A 163 0.49 -38.01 11.16
CA LEU A 163 0.41 -36.61 11.60
C LEU A 163 1.04 -36.36 12.98
N ASN A 164 1.00 -37.36 13.86
CA ASN A 164 1.57 -37.29 15.21
C ASN A 164 3.01 -37.83 15.30
N GLU A 165 3.60 -38.26 14.18
CA GLU A 165 4.93 -38.89 14.14
C GLU A 165 5.05 -40.15 15.03
N THR A 166 3.95 -40.89 15.24
CA THR A 166 3.87 -42.11 16.07
C THR A 166 3.83 -43.41 15.28
N GLN A 167 4.01 -43.33 13.96
CA GLN A 167 4.07 -44.49 13.06
C GLN A 167 5.12 -45.53 13.53
N LYS A 168 4.75 -46.81 13.53
CA LYS A 168 5.62 -47.94 13.91
C LYS A 168 6.25 -48.63 12.71
#